data_AF-G3ESX7-F1
#
_entry.id   AF-G3ESX7-F1
#
_cell.length_a   1.000
_cell.length_b   1.000
_cell.length_c   1.000
_cell.angle_alpha   90.00
_cell.angle_beta   90.00
_cell.angle_gamma   90.00
#
_symmetry.space_group_name_H-M   'P 1'
#
loop_
_entity.id
_entity.type
_entity.pdbx_description
1 polymer ?
#
loop_
_entity_poly.entity_id
_entity_poly.type
_entity_poly.pdbx_seq_one_letter_code
_entity_poly.pdbx_strand_id
1 'polypeptide(L)'
;MIPSIFKLKIDILNEPYNSVTNNNQVIPTLSYKAIQKSVKLLQSWGNYLLPIYNVSEADIADIMPLLLFVESIIYQIDEDNEIHEDINKNVSVLRNVLTQLNLFDDALETRLQQGLTYYSLETQFCSGKIPTQADIDSVCIGKAFDYYILTRLFFKLTSQSDEEMLGIYRIAEQIAEIGCDLKSYKEDIERNVMNIYRMFVRLYGSEAPQQLQQYLEKLNSQLQDQLKLLEQTRPDMARKFIRLWNNIFPEDCPIPEIPAPILEEGNLVAGSIAAYTT
;
A
#
# COMPACT_ATOMS: atom_id res chain seq x y z
N MET A 1 -11.71 23.66 14.29
CA MET A 1 -11.56 24.73 13.29
C MET A 1 -10.09 24.77 12.92
N ILE A 2 -9.69 23.98 11.92
CA ILE A 2 -8.31 23.96 11.42
C ILE A 2 -8.10 25.33 10.74
N PRO A 3 -7.08 26.12 11.10
CA PRO A 3 -6.80 27.36 10.39
C PRO A 3 -6.58 27.04 8.91
N SER A 4 -7.19 27.84 8.03
CA SER A 4 -7.16 27.70 6.56
C SER A 4 -5.75 27.89 5.97
N ILE A 5 -4.81 27.01 6.33
CA ILE A 5 -3.47 26.86 5.75
C ILE A 5 -3.60 26.51 4.26
N PHE A 6 -4.71 25.87 3.86
CA PHE A 6 -5.03 25.55 2.48
C PHE A 6 -5.21 26.77 1.58
N LYS A 7 -5.95 27.81 1.99
CA LYS A 7 -6.03 29.06 1.19
C LYS A 7 -4.66 29.71 0.99
N LEU A 8 -3.90 29.86 2.06
CA LEU A 8 -2.62 30.57 2.01
C LEU A 8 -1.55 29.82 1.18
N LYS A 9 -1.66 28.48 1.04
CA LYS A 9 -0.75 27.67 0.22
C LYS A 9 -1.22 27.49 -1.22
N ILE A 10 -2.52 27.43 -1.49
CA ILE A 10 -3.06 27.37 -2.86
C ILE A 10 -2.88 28.71 -3.58
N ASP A 11 -2.97 29.84 -2.87
CA ASP A 11 -2.74 31.17 -3.47
C ASP A 11 -1.30 31.34 -4.00
N ILE A 12 -0.32 30.61 -3.45
CA ILE A 12 1.07 30.57 -3.95
C ILE A 12 1.19 29.75 -5.25
N LEU A 13 0.32 28.77 -5.46
CA LEU A 13 0.28 27.96 -6.69
C LEU A 13 -0.58 28.56 -7.80
N ASN A 14 -1.42 29.54 -7.47
CA ASN A 14 -2.29 30.25 -8.41
C ASN A 14 -1.68 31.56 -8.94
N GLU A 15 -0.40 31.86 -8.66
CA GLU A 15 0.27 32.93 -9.38
C GLU A 15 0.26 32.61 -10.88
N PRO A 16 -0.16 33.56 -11.73
CA PRO A 16 -0.26 33.32 -13.16
C PRO A 16 1.11 32.90 -13.67
N TYR A 17 1.16 31.68 -14.21
CA TYR A 17 2.32 31.12 -14.88
C TYR A 17 2.73 32.09 -16.00
N ASN A 18 3.71 32.95 -15.71
CA ASN A 18 4.28 33.84 -16.71
C ASN A 18 4.97 32.95 -17.74
N SER A 19 4.28 32.75 -18.86
CA SER A 19 4.70 31.89 -19.94
C SER A 19 5.99 32.41 -20.56
N VAL A 20 7.12 31.86 -20.13
CA VAL A 20 8.32 31.82 -20.95
C VAL A 20 8.16 30.63 -21.88
N THR A 21 7.85 30.91 -23.14
CA THR A 21 7.68 29.94 -24.21
C THR A 21 8.91 29.05 -24.36
N ASN A 22 8.73 27.74 -24.19
CA ASN A 22 9.50 26.69 -24.86
C ASN A 22 8.68 25.40 -24.85
N ASN A 23 8.10 25.04 -26.01
CA ASN A 23 7.34 23.79 -26.25
C ASN A 23 6.38 23.36 -25.12
N ASN A 24 5.24 24.03 -25.00
CA ASN A 24 4.11 23.60 -24.15
C ASN A 24 3.40 22.38 -24.76
N GLN A 25 4.12 21.26 -24.90
CA GLN A 25 3.48 19.98 -25.10
C GLN A 25 2.87 19.60 -23.75
N VAL A 26 1.54 19.65 -23.65
CA VAL A 26 0.83 19.15 -22.47
C VAL A 26 1.15 17.67 -22.38
N ILE A 27 1.95 17.28 -21.39
CA ILE A 27 2.31 15.89 -21.17
C ILE A 27 1.19 15.28 -20.31
N PRO A 28 0.45 14.27 -20.80
CA PRO A 28 -0.50 13.56 -19.94
C PRO A 28 0.25 12.90 -18.79
N THR A 29 -0.20 13.18 -17.57
CA THR A 29 0.37 12.64 -16.34
C THR A 29 -0.56 11.62 -15.68
N LEU A 30 -1.85 11.68 -15.96
CA LEU A 30 -2.86 10.84 -15.31
C LEU A 30 -3.89 10.37 -16.34
N SER A 31 -4.14 9.07 -16.35
CA SER A 31 -5.27 8.48 -17.07
C SER A 31 -6.57 8.70 -16.29
N TYR A 32 -7.70 8.78 -17.01
CA TYR A 32 -9.02 8.81 -16.36
C TYR A 32 -9.28 7.51 -15.55
N LYS A 33 -8.73 6.38 -16.00
CA LYS A 33 -8.79 5.10 -15.31
C LYS A 33 -8.09 5.17 -13.95
N ALA A 34 -6.91 5.80 -13.88
CA ALA A 34 -6.20 6.03 -12.63
C ALA A 34 -7.07 6.79 -11.63
N ILE A 35 -7.65 7.91 -12.06
CA ILE A 35 -8.56 8.70 -11.21
C ILE A 35 -9.75 7.86 -10.71
N GLN A 36 -10.39 7.08 -11.58
CA GLN A 36 -11.53 6.23 -11.19
C GLN A 36 -11.13 5.16 -10.17
N LYS A 37 -9.93 4.59 -10.29
CA LYS A 37 -9.39 3.59 -9.36
C LYS A 37 -9.08 4.21 -8.01
N SER A 38 -8.41 5.37 -8.02
CA SER A 38 -8.07 6.13 -6.83
C SER A 38 -9.29 6.51 -5.99
N VAL A 39 -10.41 6.89 -6.61
CA VAL A 39 -11.65 7.19 -5.88
C VAL A 39 -12.12 5.99 -5.04
N LYS A 40 -12.01 4.76 -5.55
CA LYS A 40 -12.41 3.57 -4.81
C LYS A 40 -11.51 3.31 -3.61
N LEU A 41 -10.19 3.46 -3.79
CA LEU A 41 -9.23 3.30 -2.69
C LEU A 41 -9.48 4.36 -1.62
N LEU A 42 -9.65 5.63 -2.00
CA LEU A 42 -9.90 6.72 -1.06
C LEU A 42 -11.23 6.58 -0.32
N GLN A 43 -12.24 5.96 -0.92
CA GLN A 43 -13.48 5.61 -0.22
C GLN A 43 -13.21 4.58 0.88
N SER A 44 -12.50 3.49 0.57
CA SER A 44 -12.12 2.47 1.56
C SER A 44 -11.25 3.05 2.67
N TRP A 45 -10.17 3.75 2.29
CA TRP A 45 -9.26 4.43 3.21
C TRP A 45 -9.99 5.47 4.07
N GLY A 46 -10.90 6.26 3.48
CA GLY A 46 -11.66 7.31 4.17
C GLY A 46 -12.68 6.77 5.17
N ASN A 47 -13.37 5.67 4.82
CA ASN A 47 -14.31 4.98 5.72
C ASN A 47 -13.64 4.46 6.99
N TYR A 48 -12.32 4.30 6.94
CA TYR A 48 -11.51 3.80 8.04
C TYR A 48 -10.85 4.92 8.84
N LEU A 49 -10.13 5.83 8.18
CA LEU A 49 -9.32 6.84 8.87
C LEU A 49 -10.16 8.00 9.43
N LEU A 50 -11.12 8.50 8.65
CA LEU A 50 -11.86 9.73 8.99
C LEU A 50 -12.69 9.59 10.28
N PRO A 51 -13.40 8.48 10.54
CA PRO A 51 -14.14 8.30 11.80
C PRO A 51 -13.25 8.20 13.05
N ILE A 52 -11.99 7.76 12.89
CA ILE A 52 -11.03 7.67 13.99
C ILE A 52 -10.67 9.09 14.46
N TYR A 53 -10.37 9.98 13.53
CA TYR A 53 -9.91 11.35 13.79
C TYR A 53 -11.01 12.41 13.84
N ASN A 54 -12.28 12.02 13.67
CA ASN A 54 -13.45 12.93 13.68
C ASN A 54 -13.29 14.12 12.71
N VAL A 55 -12.80 13.83 11.50
CA VAL A 55 -12.55 14.85 10.48
C VAL A 55 -13.87 15.42 9.97
N SER A 56 -13.96 16.75 9.83
CA SER A 56 -15.18 17.38 9.32
C SER A 56 -15.30 17.28 7.79
N GLU A 57 -16.52 17.38 7.25
CA GLU A 57 -16.74 17.41 5.79
C GLU A 57 -15.98 18.53 5.10
N ALA A 58 -15.84 19.69 5.75
CA ALA A 58 -15.07 20.82 5.23
C ALA A 58 -13.57 20.48 5.15
N ASP A 59 -13.00 19.89 6.21
CA ASP A 59 -11.60 19.50 6.21
C ASP A 59 -11.34 18.39 5.16
N ILE A 60 -12.30 17.48 4.94
CA ILE A 60 -12.23 16.47 3.87
C ILE A 60 -12.17 17.14 2.50
N ALA A 61 -13.07 18.11 2.24
CA ALA A 61 -13.11 18.80 0.95
C ALA A 61 -11.78 19.52 0.62
N ASP A 62 -11.09 20.04 1.65
CA ASP A 62 -9.80 20.72 1.47
C ASP A 62 -8.67 19.72 1.14
N ILE A 63 -8.61 18.57 1.80
CA ILE A 63 -7.50 17.61 1.64
C ILE A 63 -7.68 16.64 0.46
N MET A 64 -8.92 16.32 0.10
CA MET A 64 -9.24 15.29 -0.88
C MET A 64 -8.64 15.51 -2.27
N PRO A 65 -8.58 16.74 -2.83
CA PRO A 65 -7.94 16.96 -4.13
C PRO A 65 -6.49 16.49 -4.18
N LEU A 66 -5.73 16.73 -3.11
CA LEU A 66 -4.32 16.31 -3.06
C LEU A 66 -4.20 14.79 -2.88
N LEU A 67 -5.00 14.19 -2.00
CA LEU A 67 -5.00 12.74 -1.80
C LEU A 67 -5.40 12.01 -3.10
N LEU A 68 -6.39 12.53 -3.82
CA LEU A 68 -6.79 12.03 -5.13
C LEU A 68 -5.66 12.13 -6.15
N PHE A 69 -5.00 13.29 -6.23
CA PHE A 69 -3.87 13.46 -7.11
C PHE A 69 -2.75 12.45 -6.82
N VAL A 70 -2.35 12.32 -5.55
CA VAL A 70 -1.26 11.42 -5.14
C VAL A 70 -1.58 9.97 -5.47
N GLU A 71 -2.76 9.51 -5.09
CA GLU A 71 -3.21 8.15 -5.36
C GLU A 71 -3.33 7.89 -6.87
N SER A 72 -3.79 8.88 -7.64
CA SER A 72 -3.87 8.74 -9.10
C SER A 72 -2.48 8.63 -9.73
N ILE A 73 -1.49 9.37 -9.23
CA ILE A 73 -0.12 9.29 -9.74
C ILE A 73 0.52 7.96 -9.38
N ILE A 74 0.29 7.46 -8.16
CA ILE A 74 0.76 6.14 -7.74
C ILE A 74 0.16 5.05 -8.63
N TYR A 75 -1.15 5.11 -8.89
CA TYR A 75 -1.79 4.17 -9.81
C TYR A 75 -1.24 4.28 -11.24
N GLN A 76 -0.94 5.50 -11.72
CA GLN A 76 -0.31 5.65 -13.03
C GLN A 76 1.11 5.06 -13.07
N ILE A 77 1.88 5.20 -12.00
CA ILE A 77 3.21 4.57 -11.87
C ILE A 77 3.10 3.04 -11.97
N ASP A 78 2.08 2.46 -11.32
CA ASP A 78 1.78 1.04 -11.37
C ASP A 78 1.43 0.59 -12.81
N GLU A 79 0.50 1.29 -13.47
CA GLU A 79 0.14 0.99 -14.87
C GLU A 79 1.33 1.07 -15.81
N ASP A 80 2.15 2.12 -15.67
CA ASP A 80 3.35 2.33 -16.50
C ASP A 80 4.39 1.22 -16.23
N ASN A 81 4.51 0.74 -14.98
CA ASN A 81 5.37 -0.39 -14.61
C ASN A 81 4.90 -1.70 -15.27
N GLU A 82 3.60 -2.00 -15.23
CA GLU A 82 3.01 -3.21 -15.82
C GLU A 82 3.25 -3.31 -17.34
N ILE A 83 3.33 -2.18 -18.04
CA ILE A 83 3.62 -2.10 -19.48
C ILE A 83 5.10 -1.84 -19.81
N HIS A 84 5.96 -1.85 -18.79
CA HIS A 84 7.40 -1.61 -18.90
C HIS A 84 7.79 -0.23 -19.48
N GLU A 85 6.98 0.79 -19.21
CA GLU A 85 7.30 2.20 -19.50
C GLU A 85 8.18 2.82 -18.40
N ASP A 86 8.76 3.99 -18.71
CA ASP A 86 9.61 4.72 -17.76
C ASP A 86 8.78 5.43 -16.68
N ILE A 87 8.71 4.78 -15.52
CA ILE A 87 8.00 5.31 -14.34
C ILE A 87 8.65 6.57 -13.73
N ASN A 88 9.93 6.85 -14.04
CA ASN A 88 10.67 7.92 -13.38
C ASN A 88 10.02 9.29 -13.58
N LYS A 89 9.39 9.50 -14.75
CA LYS A 89 8.64 10.72 -15.05
C LYS A 89 7.56 10.99 -13.99
N ASN A 90 6.71 10.02 -13.71
CA ASN A 90 5.59 10.19 -12.78
C ASN A 90 6.07 10.24 -11.32
N VAL A 91 7.11 9.47 -10.99
CA VAL A 91 7.80 9.56 -9.69
C VAL A 91 8.35 10.97 -9.46
N SER A 92 9.01 11.57 -10.46
CA SER A 92 9.50 12.94 -10.36
C SER A 92 8.36 13.95 -10.19
N VAL A 93 7.24 13.77 -10.89
CA VAL A 93 6.06 14.63 -10.72
C VAL A 93 5.53 14.55 -9.29
N LEU A 94 5.36 13.35 -8.74
CA LEU A 94 4.91 13.15 -7.36
C LEU A 94 5.84 13.84 -6.36
N ARG A 95 7.15 13.58 -6.46
CA ARG A 95 8.16 14.20 -5.60
C ARG A 95 8.14 15.72 -5.69
N ASN A 96 8.06 16.28 -6.90
CA ASN A 96 8.08 17.72 -7.12
C ASN A 96 6.86 18.41 -6.49
N VAL A 97 5.65 17.89 -6.73
CA VAL A 97 4.42 18.47 -6.19
C VAL A 97 4.43 18.41 -4.66
N LEU A 98 4.76 17.26 -4.07
CA LEU A 98 4.82 17.12 -2.62
C LEU A 98 5.91 18.00 -2.00
N THR A 99 7.05 18.18 -2.67
CA THR A 99 8.14 19.06 -2.20
C THR A 99 7.70 20.52 -2.23
N GLN A 100 7.08 20.99 -3.32
CA GLN A 100 6.56 22.35 -3.44
C GLN A 100 5.52 22.68 -2.35
N LEU A 101 4.71 21.70 -1.96
CA LEU A 101 3.73 21.82 -0.89
C LEU A 101 4.33 21.73 0.53
N ASN A 102 5.64 21.48 0.65
CA ASN A 102 6.35 21.17 1.90
C ASN A 102 5.80 19.92 2.62
N LEU A 103 5.34 18.95 1.82
CA LEU A 103 4.76 17.70 2.30
C LEU A 103 5.73 16.53 2.17
N PHE A 104 6.72 16.61 1.29
CA PHE A 104 7.71 15.55 1.09
C PHE A 104 8.80 15.56 2.17
N ASP A 105 8.88 14.49 2.96
CA ASP A 105 9.90 14.28 4.00
C ASP A 105 10.61 12.93 3.82
N ASP A 106 11.70 12.71 4.57
CA ASP A 106 12.54 11.51 4.46
C ASP A 106 11.75 10.21 4.67
N ALA A 107 10.71 10.26 5.50
CA ALA A 107 9.84 9.12 5.75
C ALA A 107 8.97 8.81 4.51
N LEU A 108 8.40 9.82 3.84
CA LEU A 108 7.72 9.61 2.55
C LEU A 108 8.68 9.11 1.47
N GLU A 109 9.89 9.65 1.37
CA GLU A 109 10.89 9.19 0.40
C GLU A 109 11.24 7.71 0.63
N THR A 110 11.49 7.32 1.89
CA THR A 110 11.75 5.93 2.25
C THR A 110 10.62 5.00 1.82
N ARG A 111 9.37 5.44 1.98
CA ARG A 111 8.17 4.64 1.68
C ARG A 111 7.92 4.55 0.18
N LEU A 112 8.10 5.66 -0.53
CA LEU A 112 8.06 5.67 -1.98
C LEU A 112 9.11 4.71 -2.55
N GLN A 113 10.34 4.74 -2.04
CA GLN A 113 11.40 3.83 -2.49
C GLN A 113 11.08 2.35 -2.21
N GLN A 114 10.36 2.04 -1.13
CA GLN A 114 9.86 0.69 -0.87
C GLN A 114 8.79 0.26 -1.87
N GLY A 115 7.85 1.14 -2.23
CA GLY A 115 6.88 0.89 -3.30
C GLY A 115 7.56 0.66 -4.66
N LEU A 116 8.56 1.47 -5.01
CA LEU A 116 9.35 1.27 -6.22
C LEU A 116 10.14 -0.05 -6.21
N THR A 117 10.63 -0.46 -5.04
CA THR A 117 11.27 -1.77 -4.87
C THR A 117 10.26 -2.89 -5.09
N TYR A 118 9.04 -2.74 -4.57
CA TYR A 118 7.93 -3.67 -4.82
C TYR A 118 7.64 -3.82 -6.33
N TYR A 119 7.48 -2.74 -7.07
CA TYR A 119 7.26 -2.78 -8.53
C TYR A 119 8.39 -3.47 -9.30
N SER A 120 9.64 -3.20 -8.90
CA SER A 120 10.79 -3.89 -9.48
C SER A 120 10.77 -5.39 -9.18
N LEU A 121 10.36 -5.79 -7.98
CA LEU A 121 10.24 -7.19 -7.58
C LEU A 121 9.11 -7.87 -8.35
N GLU A 122 7.96 -7.22 -8.50
CA GLU A 122 6.84 -7.67 -9.35
C GLU A 122 7.27 -8.05 -10.75
N THR A 123 7.98 -7.16 -11.43
CA THR A 123 8.50 -7.45 -12.78
C THR A 123 9.43 -8.67 -12.78
N GLN A 124 10.33 -8.78 -11.80
CA GLN A 124 11.27 -9.91 -11.71
C GLN A 124 10.55 -11.24 -11.43
N PHE A 125 9.54 -11.23 -10.58
CA PHE A 125 8.79 -12.42 -10.20
C PHE A 125 7.86 -12.92 -11.29
N CYS A 126 7.19 -12.00 -11.98
CA CYS A 126 6.39 -12.33 -13.17
C CYS A 126 7.27 -12.88 -14.31
N SER A 127 8.56 -12.52 -14.32
CA SER A 127 9.58 -13.03 -15.25
C SER A 127 10.27 -14.33 -14.80
N GLY A 128 9.85 -14.93 -13.68
CA GLY A 128 10.34 -16.24 -13.23
C GLY A 128 11.47 -16.23 -12.19
N LYS A 129 11.78 -15.10 -11.56
CA LYS A 129 12.69 -15.07 -10.39
C LYS A 129 12.13 -15.98 -9.28
N ILE A 130 13.02 -16.74 -8.63
CA ILE A 130 12.70 -17.45 -7.38
C ILE A 130 12.86 -16.47 -6.22
N PRO A 131 11.84 -16.28 -5.37
CA PRO A 131 11.91 -15.35 -4.25
C PRO A 131 12.85 -15.83 -3.16
N THR A 132 13.48 -14.88 -2.48
CA THR A 132 14.15 -15.08 -1.20
C THR A 132 13.26 -14.58 -0.06
N GLN A 133 13.59 -14.93 1.19
CA GLN A 133 12.87 -14.38 2.36
C GLN A 133 12.91 -12.84 2.40
N ALA A 134 14.04 -12.24 2.03
CA ALA A 134 14.19 -10.79 2.00
C ALA A 134 13.28 -10.14 0.94
N ASP A 135 13.04 -10.82 -0.18
CA ASP A 135 12.09 -10.35 -1.20
C ASP A 135 10.66 -10.41 -0.67
N ILE A 136 10.26 -11.50 0.02
CA ILE A 136 8.94 -11.64 0.63
C ILE A 136 8.71 -10.50 1.64
N ASP A 137 9.67 -10.27 2.55
CA ASP A 137 9.57 -9.19 3.54
C ASP A 137 9.44 -7.81 2.86
N SER A 138 10.17 -7.59 1.77
CA SER A 138 10.12 -6.34 1.00
C SER A 138 8.78 -6.15 0.29
N VAL A 139 8.22 -7.22 -0.31
CA VAL A 139 6.91 -7.17 -0.99
C VAL A 139 5.79 -6.94 0.02
N CYS A 140 5.77 -7.65 1.14
CA CYS A 140 4.75 -7.46 2.18
C CYS A 140 4.74 -5.99 2.65
N ILE A 141 5.90 -5.41 2.93
CA ILE A 141 6.00 -4.00 3.36
C ILE A 141 5.64 -3.04 2.22
N GLY A 142 6.10 -3.34 1.00
CA GLY A 142 6.02 -2.46 -0.15
C GLY A 142 4.66 -2.42 -0.81
N LYS A 143 3.84 -3.48 -0.71
CA LYS A 143 2.54 -3.56 -1.39
C LYS A 143 1.52 -2.53 -0.88
N ALA A 144 1.51 -2.26 0.44
CA ALA A 144 0.61 -1.29 1.07
C ALA A 144 1.21 0.12 1.24
N PHE A 145 2.20 0.50 0.43
CA PHE A 145 2.93 1.75 0.60
C PHE A 145 2.09 2.99 0.31
N ASP A 146 1.14 2.89 -0.61
CA ASP A 146 0.17 3.91 -1.01
C ASP A 146 -0.70 4.34 0.18
N TYR A 147 -1.28 3.38 0.91
CA TYR A 147 -2.02 3.61 2.15
C TYR A 147 -1.19 4.37 3.18
N TYR A 148 0.10 4.02 3.32
CA TYR A 148 0.99 4.73 4.23
C TYR A 148 1.24 6.17 3.77
N ILE A 149 1.52 6.39 2.48
CA ILE A 149 1.73 7.72 1.91
C ILE A 149 0.48 8.58 2.14
N LEU A 150 -0.71 8.07 1.82
CA LEU A 150 -1.97 8.77 2.01
C LEU A 150 -2.24 9.11 3.48
N THR A 151 -2.00 8.15 4.39
CA THR A 151 -2.21 8.36 5.83
C THR A 151 -1.22 9.37 6.41
N ARG A 152 0.04 9.34 5.97
CA ARG A 152 1.05 10.32 6.39
C ARG A 152 0.71 11.71 5.86
N LEU A 153 0.31 11.82 4.59
CA LEU A 153 -0.13 13.08 4.02
C LEU A 153 -1.35 13.63 4.76
N PHE A 154 -2.33 12.79 5.07
CA PHE A 154 -3.47 13.16 5.90
C PHE A 154 -3.03 13.80 7.23
N PHE A 155 -2.09 13.19 7.95
CA PHE A 155 -1.56 13.75 9.18
C PHE A 155 -0.90 15.11 8.96
N LYS A 156 -0.02 15.24 7.96
CA LYS A 156 0.61 16.52 7.65
C LYS A 156 -0.40 17.61 7.29
N LEU A 157 -1.43 17.28 6.49
CA LEU A 157 -2.45 18.22 6.05
C LEU A 157 -3.38 18.66 7.18
N THR A 158 -3.68 17.76 8.12
CA THR A 158 -4.50 18.06 9.30
C THR A 158 -3.69 18.61 10.47
N SER A 159 -2.38 18.83 10.28
CA SER A 159 -1.42 19.21 11.35
C SER A 159 -1.45 18.25 12.54
N GLN A 160 -1.75 16.99 12.27
CA GLN A 160 -1.67 15.89 13.20
C GLN A 160 -0.33 15.17 12.97
N SER A 161 0.20 14.53 14.00
CA SER A 161 1.37 13.66 13.87
C SER A 161 1.14 12.48 14.79
N ASP A 162 0.94 11.29 14.22
CA ASP A 162 0.54 10.11 14.96
C ASP A 162 1.32 8.88 14.48
N GLU A 163 2.62 8.88 14.80
CA GLU A 163 3.53 7.80 14.41
C GLU A 163 3.14 6.44 15.04
N GLU A 164 2.50 6.46 16.22
CA GLU A 164 1.97 5.24 16.85
C GLU A 164 0.84 4.65 15.98
N MET A 165 -0.12 5.46 15.53
CA MET A 165 -1.16 4.97 14.62
C MET A 165 -0.62 4.61 13.23
N LEU A 166 0.37 5.32 12.69
CA LEU A 166 1.05 4.91 11.45
C LEU A 166 1.67 3.50 11.58
N GLY A 167 2.24 3.19 12.74
CA GLY A 167 2.77 1.86 13.05
C GLY A 167 1.68 0.78 13.00
N ILE A 168 0.53 1.07 13.63
CA ILE A 168 -0.63 0.17 13.68
C ILE A 168 -1.20 -0.05 12.28
N TYR A 169 -1.47 1.03 11.53
CA TYR A 169 -1.98 0.95 10.16
C TYR A 169 -1.04 0.15 9.26
N ARG A 170 0.27 0.37 9.37
CA ARG A 170 1.25 -0.38 8.56
C ARG A 170 1.14 -1.89 8.76
N ILE A 171 0.91 -2.37 9.97
CA ILE A 171 0.79 -3.82 10.23
C ILE A 171 -0.58 -4.31 9.77
N ALA A 172 -1.63 -3.53 10.05
CA ALA A 172 -2.99 -3.85 9.64
C ALA A 172 -3.10 -3.99 8.11
N GLU A 173 -2.62 -3.01 7.34
CA GLU A 173 -2.67 -3.08 5.87
C GLU A 173 -1.83 -4.22 5.30
N GLN A 174 -0.69 -4.58 5.91
CA GLN A 174 0.05 -5.79 5.51
C GLN A 174 -0.78 -7.07 5.65
N ILE A 175 -1.51 -7.20 6.77
CA ILE A 175 -2.42 -8.32 6.98
C ILE A 175 -3.56 -8.28 5.95
N ALA A 176 -4.10 -7.10 5.66
CA ALA A 176 -5.16 -6.92 4.68
C ALA A 176 -4.73 -7.34 3.27
N GLU A 177 -3.55 -6.91 2.82
CA GLU A 177 -2.99 -7.25 1.51
C GLU A 177 -2.76 -8.76 1.36
N ILE A 178 -2.21 -9.42 2.39
CA ILE A 178 -2.10 -10.88 2.40
C ILE A 178 -3.50 -11.52 2.30
N GLY A 179 -4.48 -11.00 3.03
CA GLY A 179 -5.86 -11.48 2.95
C GLY A 179 -6.49 -11.31 1.56
N CYS A 180 -6.23 -10.19 0.87
CA CYS A 180 -6.67 -9.95 -0.50
C CYS A 180 -6.02 -10.92 -1.49
N ASP A 181 -4.71 -11.14 -1.37
CA ASP A 181 -3.96 -12.08 -2.21
C ASP A 181 -4.40 -13.53 -1.97
N LEU A 182 -4.77 -13.90 -0.74
CA LEU A 182 -5.35 -15.22 -0.47
C LEU A 182 -6.71 -15.41 -1.16
N LYS A 183 -7.56 -14.36 -1.21
CA LYS A 183 -8.87 -14.41 -1.89
C LYS A 183 -8.75 -14.55 -3.40
N SER A 184 -7.71 -13.96 -3.99
CA SER A 184 -7.47 -13.89 -5.44
C SER A 184 -6.39 -14.86 -5.93
N TYR A 185 -5.88 -15.72 -5.04
CA TYR A 185 -4.71 -16.57 -5.27
C TYR A 185 -4.79 -17.38 -6.57
N LYS A 186 -5.95 -17.99 -6.82
CA LYS A 186 -6.13 -18.83 -8.01
C LYS A 186 -6.16 -17.98 -9.28
N GLU A 187 -6.95 -16.91 -9.28
CA GLU A 187 -7.06 -16.01 -10.44
C GLU A 187 -5.72 -15.31 -10.75
N ASP A 188 -4.95 -14.93 -9.73
CA ASP A 188 -3.66 -14.27 -9.90
C ASP A 188 -2.61 -15.18 -10.52
N ILE A 189 -2.57 -16.45 -10.11
CA ILE A 189 -1.67 -17.44 -10.74
C ILE A 189 -2.05 -17.63 -12.21
N GLU A 190 -3.34 -17.82 -12.51
CA GLU A 190 -3.83 -18.02 -13.88
C GLU A 190 -3.48 -16.82 -14.79
N ARG A 191 -3.47 -15.61 -14.24
CA ARG A 191 -3.15 -14.36 -14.95
C ARG A 191 -1.67 -13.99 -14.90
N ASN A 192 -0.83 -14.77 -14.23
CA ASN A 192 0.57 -14.47 -13.93
C ASN A 192 0.78 -13.09 -13.27
N VAL A 193 -0.09 -12.73 -12.34
CA VAL A 193 0.01 -11.52 -11.53
C VAL A 193 0.80 -11.82 -10.25
N MET A 194 1.42 -10.79 -9.66
CA MET A 194 2.05 -10.90 -8.35
C MET A 194 1.05 -11.31 -7.29
N ASN A 195 1.45 -12.25 -6.43
CA ASN A 195 0.66 -12.66 -5.28
C ASN A 195 1.61 -13.08 -4.15
N ILE A 196 1.42 -12.53 -2.94
CA ILE A 196 2.29 -12.80 -1.80
C ILE A 196 2.33 -14.30 -1.48
N TYR A 197 1.18 -14.98 -1.46
CA TYR A 197 1.16 -16.41 -1.15
C TYR A 197 1.88 -17.24 -2.22
N ARG A 198 1.77 -16.88 -3.50
CA ARG A 198 2.56 -17.49 -4.58
C ARG A 198 4.06 -17.38 -4.33
N MET A 199 4.54 -16.28 -3.75
CA MET A 199 5.96 -16.16 -3.37
C MET A 199 6.37 -17.16 -2.29
N PHE A 200 5.54 -17.34 -1.25
CA PHE A 200 5.75 -18.38 -0.24
C PHE A 200 5.78 -19.77 -0.88
N VAL A 201 4.87 -20.07 -1.81
CA VAL A 201 4.83 -21.35 -2.52
C VAL A 201 6.08 -21.58 -3.36
N ARG A 202 6.61 -20.56 -4.03
CA ARG A 202 7.86 -20.68 -4.79
C ARG A 202 9.10 -20.87 -3.93
N LEU A 203 9.13 -20.28 -2.73
CA LEU A 203 10.27 -20.43 -1.81
C LEU A 203 10.20 -21.74 -1.00
N TYR A 204 9.02 -22.12 -0.53
CA TYR A 204 8.84 -23.19 0.46
C TYR A 204 8.13 -24.43 -0.06
N GLY A 205 7.61 -24.41 -1.30
CA GLY A 205 6.87 -25.53 -1.88
C GLY A 205 5.65 -25.90 -1.04
N SER A 206 5.54 -27.18 -0.65
CA SER A 206 4.42 -27.71 0.14
C SER A 206 4.30 -27.10 1.53
N GLU A 207 5.39 -26.58 2.10
CA GLU A 207 5.42 -26.01 3.45
C GLU A 207 4.93 -24.56 3.51
N ALA A 208 4.63 -23.96 2.35
CA ALA A 208 4.19 -22.56 2.25
C ALA A 208 2.97 -22.20 3.12
N PRO A 209 1.92 -23.04 3.27
CA PRO A 209 0.84 -22.73 4.20
C PRO A 209 1.33 -22.53 5.63
N GLN A 210 2.22 -23.40 6.11
CA GLN A 210 2.76 -23.31 7.46
C GLN A 210 3.62 -22.05 7.64
N GLN A 211 4.45 -21.74 6.64
CA GLN A 211 5.32 -20.56 6.68
C GLN A 211 4.52 -19.25 6.64
N LEU A 212 3.49 -19.17 5.79
CA LEU A 212 2.60 -18.01 5.76
C LEU A 212 1.82 -17.88 7.07
N GLN A 213 1.32 -18.98 7.63
CA GLN A 213 0.62 -18.97 8.92
C GLN A 213 1.51 -18.41 10.04
N GLN A 214 2.76 -18.86 10.14
CA GLN A 214 3.71 -18.32 11.13
C GLN A 214 3.99 -16.82 10.91
N TYR A 215 4.07 -16.38 9.67
CA TYR A 215 4.24 -14.97 9.33
C TYR A 215 3.04 -14.12 9.77
N LEU A 216 1.81 -14.59 9.48
CA LEU A 216 0.58 -13.95 9.91
C LEU A 216 0.42 -13.93 11.43
N GLU A 217 0.80 -15.00 12.14
CA GLU A 217 0.80 -15.03 13.61
C GLU A 217 1.75 -13.98 14.19
N LYS A 218 2.93 -13.80 13.60
CA LYS A 218 3.87 -12.75 13.99
C LYS A 218 3.27 -11.36 13.79
N LEU A 219 2.69 -11.07 12.62
CA LEU A 219 2.05 -9.78 12.35
C LEU A 219 0.88 -9.51 13.29
N ASN A 220 0.02 -10.51 13.50
CA ASN A 220 -1.10 -10.39 14.42
C ASN A 220 -0.63 -10.14 15.86
N SER A 221 0.39 -10.85 16.33
CA SER A 221 0.96 -10.59 17.67
C SER A 221 1.48 -9.16 17.78
N GLN A 222 2.21 -8.67 16.77
CA GLN A 222 2.72 -7.29 16.76
C GLN A 222 1.59 -6.26 16.77
N LEU A 223 0.53 -6.48 15.98
CA LEU A 223 -0.65 -5.62 15.96
C LEU A 223 -1.34 -5.61 17.34
N GLN A 224 -1.55 -6.77 17.94
CA GLN A 224 -2.17 -6.90 19.26
C GLN A 224 -1.35 -6.22 20.36
N ASP A 225 -0.03 -6.32 20.33
CA ASP A 225 0.82 -5.66 21.30
C ASP A 225 0.79 -4.13 21.17
N GLN A 226 0.76 -3.61 19.94
CA GLN A 226 0.57 -2.17 19.71
C GLN A 226 -0.83 -1.69 20.12
N LEU A 227 -1.87 -2.49 19.87
CA LEU A 227 -3.24 -2.16 20.28
C LEU A 227 -3.41 -2.16 21.80
N LYS A 228 -2.78 -3.10 22.52
CA LYS A 228 -2.77 -3.09 23.99
C LYS A 228 -2.08 -1.83 24.54
N LEU A 229 -0.99 -1.41 23.93
CA LEU A 229 -0.30 -0.17 24.32
C LEU A 229 -1.19 1.05 24.04
N LEU A 230 -1.81 1.10 22.86
CA LEU A 230 -2.75 2.16 22.48
C LEU A 230 -3.97 2.18 23.42
N GLU A 231 -4.48 1.04 23.86
CA GLU A 231 -5.60 0.98 24.79
C GLU A 231 -5.25 1.58 26.16
N GLN A 232 -3.99 1.42 26.60
CA GLN A 232 -3.52 2.02 27.85
C GLN A 232 -3.37 3.55 27.76
N THR A 233 -2.97 4.07 26.60
CA THR A 233 -2.68 5.50 26.42
C THR A 233 -3.86 6.29 25.85
N ARG A 234 -4.62 5.68 24.93
CA ARG A 234 -5.68 6.28 24.11
C ARG A 234 -6.84 5.29 23.87
N PRO A 235 -7.56 4.86 24.93
CA PRO A 235 -8.56 3.78 24.87
C PRO A 235 -9.70 4.04 23.86
N ASP A 236 -10.14 5.28 23.70
CA ASP A 236 -11.18 5.62 22.72
C ASP A 236 -10.73 5.38 21.28
N MET A 237 -9.46 5.69 20.98
CA MET A 237 -8.88 5.49 19.66
C MET A 237 -8.70 4.00 19.37
N ALA A 238 -8.18 3.24 20.33
CA ALA A 238 -8.07 1.78 20.23
C ALA A 238 -9.44 1.12 19.96
N ARG A 239 -10.47 1.49 20.72
CA ARG A 239 -11.84 0.95 20.53
C ARG A 239 -12.40 1.29 19.15
N LYS A 240 -12.21 2.52 18.67
CA LYS A 240 -12.65 2.92 17.33
C LYS A 240 -11.93 2.11 16.25
N PHE A 241 -10.61 1.99 16.35
CA PHE A 241 -9.80 1.22 15.43
C PHE A 241 -10.25 -0.25 15.38
N ILE A 242 -10.31 -0.93 16.54
CA ILE A 242 -10.70 -2.34 16.64
C ILE A 242 -12.08 -2.57 16.02
N ARG A 243 -13.05 -1.70 16.33
CA ARG A 243 -14.39 -1.80 15.77
C ARG A 243 -14.39 -1.68 14.23
N LEU A 244 -13.63 -0.74 13.68
CA LEU A 244 -13.57 -0.54 12.23
C LEU A 244 -12.79 -1.67 11.55
N TRP A 245 -11.67 -2.08 12.12
CA TRP A 245 -10.86 -3.21 11.65
C TRP A 245 -11.67 -4.50 11.59
N ASN A 246 -12.43 -4.81 12.64
CA ASN A 246 -13.32 -5.97 12.68
C ASN A 246 -14.50 -5.86 11.70
N ASN A 247 -14.88 -4.67 11.22
CA ASN A 247 -15.90 -4.56 10.19
C ASN A 247 -15.34 -4.87 8.78
N ILE A 248 -14.04 -4.66 8.58
CA ILE A 248 -13.34 -4.97 7.33
C ILE A 248 -12.99 -6.47 7.29
N PHE A 249 -12.61 -7.03 8.43
CA PHE A 249 -12.38 -8.46 8.66
C PHE A 249 -13.28 -8.95 9.81
N PRO A 250 -14.58 -9.20 9.55
CA PRO A 250 -15.50 -9.76 10.55
C PRO A 250 -14.90 -10.96 11.26
N GLU A 251 -15.20 -11.16 12.54
CA GLU A 251 -14.83 -12.40 13.26
C GLU A 251 -15.35 -13.65 12.50
N ASP A 252 -16.44 -13.50 11.75
CA ASP A 252 -17.04 -14.53 10.89
C ASP A 252 -16.43 -14.59 9.47
N CYS A 253 -15.58 -13.64 9.10
CA CYS A 253 -14.83 -13.57 7.85
C CYS A 253 -13.38 -13.12 8.12
N PRO A 254 -12.60 -13.93 8.87
CA PRO A 254 -11.19 -13.65 9.12
C PRO A 254 -10.41 -13.69 7.81
N ILE A 255 -9.09 -13.42 7.87
CA ILE A 255 -8.15 -13.73 6.78
C ILE A 255 -8.56 -15.09 6.19
N PRO A 256 -8.75 -15.20 4.87
CA PRO A 256 -9.23 -16.44 4.27
C PRO A 256 -8.38 -17.62 4.71
N GLU A 257 -8.99 -18.80 4.82
CA GLU A 257 -8.24 -20.03 5.02
C GLU A 257 -7.15 -20.13 3.95
N ILE A 258 -5.91 -20.41 4.38
CA ILE A 258 -4.78 -20.49 3.46
C ILE A 258 -5.03 -21.69 2.53
N PRO A 259 -5.18 -21.47 1.21
CA PRO A 259 -5.53 -22.55 0.30
C PRO A 259 -4.36 -23.52 0.14
N ALA A 260 -4.65 -24.71 -0.41
CA ALA A 260 -3.58 -25.64 -0.79
C ALA A 260 -2.65 -24.99 -1.84
N PRO A 261 -1.31 -25.20 -1.73
CA PRO A 261 -0.37 -24.56 -2.63
C PRO A 261 -0.49 -25.12 -4.05
N ILE A 262 -0.56 -24.23 -5.05
CA ILE A 262 -0.45 -24.58 -6.46
C ILE A 262 1.04 -24.59 -6.82
N LEU A 263 1.61 -25.79 -6.95
CA LEU A 263 3.03 -25.95 -7.27
C LEU A 263 3.29 -25.66 -8.75
N GLU A 264 4.22 -24.75 -9.03
CA GLU A 264 4.65 -24.37 -10.38
C GLU A 264 5.93 -25.12 -10.77
N GLU A 265 6.14 -25.34 -12.07
CA GLU A 265 7.37 -25.97 -12.58
C GLU A 265 8.59 -25.12 -12.20
N GLY A 266 9.46 -25.65 -11.33
CA GLY A 266 10.57 -24.92 -10.71
C GLY A 266 10.60 -25.02 -9.18
N ASN A 267 9.50 -25.42 -8.54
CA ASN A 267 9.40 -25.59 -7.08
C ASN A 267 10.07 -26.88 -6.54
N LEU A 268 10.85 -27.59 -7.36
CA LEU A 268 11.51 -28.85 -7.02
C LEU A 268 13.00 -28.67 -6.70
N VAL A 269 13.31 -28.04 -5.58
CA VAL A 269 14.58 -28.25 -4.84
C VAL A 269 14.31 -27.84 -3.37
N ALA A 270 14.41 -28.65 -2.31
CA ALA A 270 15.08 -29.91 -2.06
C ALA A 270 14.24 -30.73 -1.05
N GLY A 271 13.81 -31.95 -1.40
CA GLY A 271 13.07 -32.78 -0.44
C GLY A 271 12.32 -33.98 -0.99
N SER A 272 12.81 -34.66 -2.04
CA SER A 272 12.46 -36.07 -2.34
C SER A 272 13.17 -36.53 -3.61
N ILE A 273 14.47 -36.78 -3.50
CA ILE A 273 15.08 -37.82 -4.34
C ILE A 273 15.24 -39.03 -3.43
N ALA A 274 14.15 -39.79 -3.27
CA ALA A 274 14.22 -41.16 -2.81
C ALA A 274 13.05 -41.95 -3.40
N ALA A 275 13.42 -43.00 -4.15
CA ALA A 275 12.59 -44.09 -4.62
C ALA A 275 11.66 -43.81 -5.80
N TYR A 276 12.21 -43.80 -7.02
CA TYR A 276 11.79 -44.75 -8.06
C TYR A 276 12.98 -45.07 -8.97
N THR A 277 13.78 -46.06 -8.56
CA THR A 277 14.59 -46.88 -9.47
C THR A 277 14.39 -48.32 -9.07
N THR A 278 13.92 -49.10 -10.08
CA THR A 278 13.65 -50.54 -10.15
C THR A 278 12.54 -51.12 -9.30
#